data_AF-A0A8H3X8N9-F1
#
_entry.id   AF-A0A8H3X8N9-F1
#
_cell.length_a   1.000
_cell.length_b   1.000
_cell.length_c   1.000
_cell.angle_alpha   90.00
_cell.angle_beta   90.00
_cell.angle_gamma   90.00
#
_symmetry.space_group_name_H-M   'P 1'
#
loop_
_entity.id
_entity.type
_entity.pdbx_description
1 polymer ?
#
loop_
_entity_poly.entity_id
_entity_poly.type
_entity_poly.pdbx_seq_one_letter_code
_entity_poly.pdbx_strand_id
1 'polypeptide(L)'
;MDVFEVVKVTVRTFDQKTIALGSSRFYKSSNHLLVNSKQNAKVPREGTYDAEMYRILTNWLTKVHGYEITGQWHLDGICDDGSYHHFYCDLTIKEADVTNPIAVIEILASGSVPKIKKHFDHVSKYVNQLCPEEVWIVHFSREDSIVIRRKVKCHALLA
;
A
#
# COMPACT_ATOMS: atom_id res chain seq x y z
N MET A 1 13.70 -10.37 -8.95
CA MET A 1 14.00 -9.21 -8.08
C MET A 1 13.47 -9.51 -6.69
N ASP A 2 14.17 -9.17 -5.60
CA ASP A 2 13.64 -9.33 -4.24
C ASP A 2 12.69 -8.17 -3.90
N VAL A 3 11.38 -8.41 -3.96
CA VAL A 3 10.35 -7.39 -3.74
C VAL A 3 10.36 -6.89 -2.28
N PHE A 4 10.65 -7.76 -1.32
CA PHE A 4 10.71 -7.39 0.10
C PHE A 4 11.81 -6.37 0.37
N GLU A 5 13.01 -6.61 -0.16
CA GLU A 5 14.13 -5.67 -0.02
C GLU A 5 13.85 -4.35 -0.76
N VAL A 6 13.22 -4.41 -1.95
CA VAL A 6 12.77 -3.21 -2.67
C VAL A 6 11.81 -2.36 -1.84
N VAL A 7 10.78 -2.98 -1.24
CA VAL A 7 9.80 -2.28 -0.40
C VAL A 7 10.50 -1.68 0.83
N LYS A 8 11.39 -2.43 1.50
CA LYS A 8 12.15 -1.92 2.64
C LYS A 8 13.02 -0.71 2.30
N VAL A 9 13.77 -0.78 1.19
CA VAL A 9 14.64 0.32 0.74
C VAL A 9 13.79 1.54 0.37
N THR A 10 12.68 1.31 -0.33
CA THR A 10 11.75 2.38 -0.72
C THR A 10 11.19 3.11 0.49
N VAL A 11 10.66 2.39 1.49
CA VAL A 11 10.12 2.99 2.72
C VAL A 11 11.17 3.79 3.49
N ARG A 12 12.43 3.31 3.52
CA ARG A 12 13.54 4.04 4.17
C ARG A 12 13.95 5.31 3.42
N THR A 13 13.58 5.42 2.15
CA THR A 13 13.92 6.54 1.26
C THR A 13 12.81 7.60 1.19
N PHE A 14 11.69 7.39 1.89
CA PHE A 14 10.59 8.35 1.93
C PHE A 14 11.06 9.73 2.39
N ASP A 15 10.60 10.78 1.71
CA ASP A 15 10.89 12.14 2.14
C ASP A 15 10.17 12.42 3.46
N GLN A 16 10.93 12.53 4.55
CA GLN A 16 10.39 12.68 5.89
C GLN A 16 9.51 13.93 6.01
N LYS A 17 9.84 15.00 5.27
CA LYS A 17 9.08 16.24 5.26
C LYS A 17 7.71 16.04 4.60
N THR A 18 7.64 15.34 3.49
CA THR A 18 6.40 14.98 2.78
C THR A 18 5.51 14.12 3.67
N ILE A 19 6.07 13.07 4.30
CA ILE A 19 5.31 12.22 5.22
C ILE A 19 4.79 13.02 6.42
N ALA A 20 5.63 13.87 7.02
CA ALA A 20 5.22 14.72 8.15
C ALA A 20 4.09 15.70 7.77
N LEU A 21 4.20 16.31 6.58
CA LEU A 21 3.19 17.23 6.07
C LEU A 21 1.88 16.53 5.68
N GLY A 22 1.90 15.21 5.43
CA GLY A 22 0.71 14.40 5.12
C GLY A 22 -0.41 14.55 6.17
N SER A 23 -0.05 14.60 7.45
CA SER A 23 -0.99 14.85 8.56
C SER A 23 -1.67 16.23 8.53
N SER A 24 -1.16 17.17 7.73
CA SER A 24 -1.71 18.52 7.60
C SER A 24 -2.36 18.78 6.24
N ARG A 25 -1.79 18.23 5.16
CA ARG A 25 -2.18 18.53 3.77
C ARG A 25 -3.12 17.48 3.17
N PHE A 26 -3.00 16.22 3.58
CA PHE A 26 -3.78 15.12 3.02
C PHE A 26 -4.08 14.05 4.07
N TYR A 27 -4.98 14.41 5.00
CA TYR A 27 -5.19 13.66 6.23
C TYR A 27 -6.59 13.07 6.37
N LYS A 28 -6.69 12.07 7.25
CA LYS A 28 -7.94 11.55 7.82
C LYS A 28 -7.88 11.60 9.34
N SER A 29 -9.04 11.53 10.00
CA SER A 29 -9.11 11.35 11.45
C SER A 29 -8.71 9.93 11.81
N SER A 30 -7.95 9.75 12.89
CA SER A 30 -7.67 8.43 13.48
C SER A 30 -8.91 7.78 14.12
N ASN A 31 -10.01 8.54 14.25
CA ASN A 31 -11.25 8.15 14.91
C ASN A 31 -10.94 7.61 16.33
N HIS A 32 -11.17 6.33 16.55
CA HIS A 32 -10.97 5.68 17.85
C HIS A 32 -9.52 5.29 18.15
N LEU A 33 -8.62 5.32 17.16
CA LEU A 33 -7.21 4.96 17.36
C LEU A 33 -6.48 6.06 18.12
N LEU A 34 -5.71 5.65 19.14
CA LEU A 34 -4.80 6.53 19.87
C LEU A 34 -3.54 6.78 19.05
N VAL A 35 -3.25 8.06 18.82
CA VAL A 35 -2.05 8.54 18.15
C VAL A 35 -1.46 9.66 18.99
N ASN A 36 -0.24 9.48 19.49
CA ASN A 36 0.38 10.36 20.48
C ASN A 36 -0.56 10.61 21.68
N SER A 37 -1.18 9.54 22.17
CA SER A 37 -2.15 9.51 23.28
C SER A 37 -3.42 10.32 23.04
N LYS A 38 -3.75 10.65 21.78
CA LYS A 38 -4.97 11.38 21.41
C LYS A 38 -5.81 10.58 20.43
N GLN A 39 -7.13 10.57 20.66
CA GLN A 39 -8.11 10.13 19.66
C GLN A 39 -8.38 11.25 18.65
N ASN A 40 -8.96 10.90 17.50
CA ASN A 40 -9.28 11.83 16.41
C ASN A 40 -8.08 12.67 15.92
N ALA A 41 -6.86 12.14 16.07
CA ALA A 41 -5.67 12.81 15.59
C ALA A 41 -5.65 12.82 14.05
N LYS A 42 -5.07 13.86 13.46
CA LYS A 42 -4.86 13.91 12.01
C LYS A 42 -3.70 13.00 11.63
N VAL A 43 -3.98 11.99 10.80
CA VAL A 43 -2.99 11.04 10.28
C VAL A 43 -2.94 11.12 8.75
N PRO A 44 -1.78 10.87 8.11
CA PRO A 44 -1.69 10.86 6.66
C PRO A 44 -2.62 9.79 6.07
N ARG A 45 -3.22 10.08 4.92
CA ARG A 45 -3.97 9.10 4.14
C ARG A 45 -3.02 8.16 3.39
N GLU A 46 -3.57 7.03 2.96
CA GLU A 46 -2.96 6.01 2.10
C GLU A 46 -2.24 6.68 0.91
N GLY A 47 -2.91 7.61 0.22
CA GLY A 47 -2.37 8.32 -0.92
C GLY A 47 -1.08 9.13 -0.67
N THR A 48 -0.76 9.50 0.58
CA THR A 48 0.54 10.12 0.90
C THR A 48 1.69 9.10 0.75
N TYR A 49 1.47 7.88 1.23
CA TYR A 49 2.48 6.82 1.15
C TYR A 49 2.55 6.22 -0.25
N ASP A 50 1.41 6.06 -0.91
CA ASP A 50 1.30 5.62 -2.30
C ASP A 50 2.09 6.53 -3.25
N ALA A 51 1.85 7.85 -3.19
CA ALA A 51 2.56 8.80 -4.04
C ALA A 51 4.09 8.79 -3.83
N GLU A 52 4.54 8.68 -2.57
CA GLU A 52 5.98 8.59 -2.27
C GLU A 52 6.60 7.26 -2.73
N MET A 53 5.88 6.15 -2.53
CA MET A 53 6.32 4.84 -3.00
C MET A 53 6.40 4.79 -4.52
N TYR A 54 5.35 5.23 -5.22
CA TYR A 54 5.32 5.36 -6.68
C TYR A 54 6.49 6.20 -7.19
N ARG A 55 6.67 7.42 -6.63
CA ARG A 55 7.75 8.34 -7.03
C ARG A 55 9.13 7.68 -6.91
N ILE A 56 9.40 6.97 -5.83
CA ILE A 56 10.70 6.32 -5.60
C ILE A 56 10.87 5.13 -6.54
N LEU A 57 9.88 4.24 -6.63
CA LEU A 57 9.94 3.05 -7.48
C LEU A 57 10.09 3.41 -8.95
N THR A 58 9.34 4.39 -9.48
CA THR A 58 9.50 4.82 -10.87
C THR A 58 10.88 5.44 -11.12
N ASN A 59 11.38 6.26 -10.20
CA ASN A 59 12.72 6.85 -10.37
C ASN A 59 13.85 5.83 -10.26
N TRP A 60 13.65 4.77 -9.49
CA TRP A 60 14.64 3.72 -9.32
C TRP A 60 14.42 2.60 -10.33
N LEU A 61 13.38 1.79 -10.18
CA LEU A 61 13.18 0.58 -10.96
C LEU A 61 12.86 0.87 -12.43
N THR A 62 12.01 1.86 -12.74
CA THR A 62 11.72 2.18 -14.15
C THR A 62 12.92 2.82 -14.83
N LYS A 63 13.46 3.91 -14.28
CA LYS A 63 14.52 4.67 -14.96
C LYS A 63 15.89 3.99 -14.96
N VAL A 64 16.21 3.20 -13.93
CA VAL A 64 17.54 2.55 -13.81
C VAL A 64 17.51 1.10 -14.30
N HIS A 65 16.40 0.40 -14.10
CA HIS A 65 16.33 -1.05 -14.33
C HIS A 65 15.29 -1.48 -15.38
N GLY A 66 14.50 -0.56 -15.94
CA GLY A 66 13.55 -0.86 -17.01
C GLY A 66 12.26 -1.56 -16.57
N TYR A 67 11.96 -1.61 -15.27
CA TYR A 67 10.68 -2.16 -14.79
C TYR A 67 9.52 -1.20 -15.02
N GLU A 68 8.33 -1.75 -15.24
CA GLU A 68 7.09 -0.99 -15.29
C GLU A 68 6.48 -0.86 -13.89
N ILE A 69 6.22 0.38 -13.49
CA ILE A 69 5.52 0.71 -12.24
C ILE A 69 4.21 1.38 -12.61
N THR A 70 3.11 0.73 -12.29
CA THR A 70 1.76 1.28 -12.49
C THR A 70 1.14 1.57 -11.13
N GLY A 71 0.64 2.79 -10.95
CA GLY A 71 -0.19 3.16 -9.82
C GLY A 71 -1.65 3.09 -10.17
N GLN A 72 -2.49 2.72 -9.19
CA GLN A 72 -3.94 2.62 -9.33
C GLN A 72 -4.35 1.78 -10.54
N TRP A 73 -3.84 0.54 -10.63
CA TRP A 73 -4.20 -0.34 -11.75
C TRP A 73 -5.68 -0.71 -11.64
N HIS A 74 -6.45 -0.28 -12.64
CA HIS A 74 -7.90 -0.49 -12.68
C HIS A 74 -8.22 -1.95 -13.00
N LEU A 75 -9.10 -2.52 -12.18
CA LEU A 75 -9.60 -3.89 -12.26
C LEU A 75 -11.12 -3.89 -12.36
N ASP A 76 -11.61 -4.66 -13.32
CA ASP A 76 -13.03 -4.83 -13.59
C ASP A 76 -13.57 -6.03 -12.81
N GLY A 77 -14.69 -5.85 -12.12
CA GLY A 77 -15.31 -6.95 -11.41
C GLY A 77 -16.82 -6.80 -11.29
N ILE A 78 -17.54 -7.84 -11.69
CA ILE A 78 -18.94 -8.05 -11.28
C ILE A 78 -18.89 -8.60 -9.85
N CYS A 79 -19.55 -7.93 -8.90
CA CYS A 79 -19.65 -8.44 -7.53
C CYS A 79 -20.80 -9.43 -7.36
N ASP A 80 -20.89 -10.04 -6.18
CA ASP A 80 -21.90 -11.05 -5.86
C ASP A 80 -23.35 -10.53 -5.98
N ASP A 81 -23.53 -9.20 -5.95
CA ASP A 81 -24.82 -8.53 -6.17
C ASP A 81 -25.16 -8.31 -7.66
N GLY A 82 -24.32 -8.81 -8.57
CA GLY A 82 -24.45 -8.66 -10.02
C GLY A 82 -24.07 -7.27 -10.54
N SER A 83 -23.65 -6.35 -9.67
CA SER A 83 -23.27 -5.00 -10.06
C SER A 83 -21.79 -4.89 -10.42
N TYR A 84 -21.49 -3.97 -11.33
CA TYR A 84 -20.13 -3.70 -11.78
C TYR A 84 -19.45 -2.72 -10.83
N HIS A 85 -18.32 -3.14 -10.27
CA HIS A 85 -17.52 -2.33 -9.36
C HIS A 85 -16.12 -2.12 -9.92
N HIS A 86 -15.64 -0.88 -9.81
CA HIS A 86 -14.25 -0.54 -10.10
C HIS A 86 -13.40 -0.84 -8.87
N PHE A 87 -12.38 -1.69 -9.04
CA PHE A 87 -11.33 -1.91 -8.06
C PHE A 87 -10.03 -1.33 -8.59
N TYR A 88 -9.17 -0.87 -7.68
CA TYR A 88 -7.86 -0.36 -8.03
C TYR A 88 -6.87 -0.97 -7.06
N CYS A 89 -5.87 -1.68 -7.57
CA CYS A 89 -4.72 -2.00 -6.73
C CYS A 89 -3.80 -0.79 -6.67
N ASP A 90 -3.18 -0.55 -5.51
CA ASP A 90 -2.41 0.67 -5.31
C ASP A 90 -1.18 0.73 -6.24
N LEU A 91 -0.37 -0.32 -6.28
CA LEU A 91 0.82 -0.39 -7.14
C LEU A 91 1.06 -1.79 -7.73
N THR A 92 1.60 -1.83 -8.94
CA THR A 92 2.16 -3.05 -9.53
C THR A 92 3.62 -2.84 -9.95
N ILE A 93 4.43 -3.89 -9.84
CA ILE A 93 5.78 -3.97 -10.41
C ILE A 93 5.79 -5.09 -11.45
N LYS A 94 6.19 -4.75 -12.67
CA LYS A 94 6.14 -5.66 -13.83
C LYS A 94 7.40 -5.52 -14.68
N GLU A 95 7.85 -6.59 -15.32
CA GLU A 95 8.87 -6.50 -16.38
C GLU A 95 8.23 -6.09 -17.71
N ALA A 96 8.88 -5.23 -18.49
CA ALA A 96 8.30 -4.57 -19.66
C ALA A 96 7.64 -5.53 -20.69
N ASP A 97 8.09 -6.79 -20.75
CA ASP A 97 7.61 -7.78 -21.73
C ASP A 97 6.87 -8.98 -21.10
N VAL A 98 6.62 -8.98 -19.79
CA VAL A 98 5.94 -10.09 -19.09
C VAL A 98 4.50 -9.69 -18.81
N THR A 99 3.51 -10.47 -19.27
CA THR A 99 2.09 -10.09 -19.12
C THR A 99 1.67 -9.83 -17.67
N ASN A 100 2.10 -10.68 -16.74
CA ASN A 100 1.69 -10.61 -15.35
C ASN A 100 2.67 -9.78 -14.52
N PRO A 101 2.21 -9.03 -13.51
CA PRO A 101 3.11 -8.35 -12.58
C PRO A 101 3.94 -9.33 -11.77
N ILE A 102 5.18 -8.96 -11.45
CA ILE A 102 5.96 -9.64 -10.42
C ILE A 102 5.28 -9.43 -9.06
N ALA A 103 4.87 -8.19 -8.78
CA ALA A 103 4.29 -7.84 -7.50
C ALA A 103 3.08 -6.94 -7.63
N VAL A 104 2.08 -7.18 -6.79
CA VAL A 104 1.07 -6.19 -6.42
C VAL A 104 1.36 -5.71 -5.00
N ILE A 105 1.35 -4.40 -4.78
CA ILE A 105 1.54 -3.79 -3.47
C ILE A 105 0.26 -3.03 -3.11
N GLU A 106 -0.39 -3.45 -2.04
CA GLU A 106 -1.53 -2.76 -1.41
C GLU A 106 -1.02 -1.94 -0.21
N ILE A 107 -1.43 -0.69 -0.12
CA ILE A 107 -0.93 0.28 0.86
C ILE A 107 -2.04 0.65 1.84
N LEU A 108 -1.76 0.42 3.12
CA LEU A 108 -2.65 0.76 4.22
C LEU A 108 -2.05 1.87 5.06
N ALA A 109 -2.88 2.84 5.41
CA ALA A 109 -2.58 3.85 6.42
C ALA A 109 -3.52 3.65 7.61
N SER A 110 -3.10 4.07 8.81
CA SER A 110 -3.89 4.06 10.06
C SER A 110 -5.40 3.97 9.86
N GLY A 111 -5.97 2.83 10.20
CA GLY A 111 -7.38 2.53 9.97
C GLY A 111 -7.91 1.54 11.00
N SER A 112 -9.23 1.48 11.14
CA SER A 112 -9.88 0.51 12.00
C SER A 112 -9.65 -0.92 11.48
N VAL A 113 -9.73 -1.91 12.35
CA VAL A 113 -9.62 -3.34 11.98
C VAL A 113 -10.58 -3.71 10.83
N PRO A 114 -11.85 -3.28 10.80
CA PRO A 114 -12.74 -3.56 9.67
C PRO A 114 -12.24 -2.97 8.36
N LYS A 115 -11.68 -1.75 8.39
CA LYS A 115 -11.10 -1.15 7.19
C LYS A 115 -9.90 -1.95 6.70
N ILE A 116 -8.99 -2.30 7.61
CA ILE A 116 -7.82 -3.14 7.29
C ILE A 116 -8.27 -4.47 6.68
N LYS A 117 -9.23 -5.15 7.31
CA LYS A 117 -9.77 -6.43 6.82
C LYS A 117 -10.35 -6.30 5.40
N LYS A 118 -11.08 -5.22 5.10
CA LYS A 118 -11.61 -4.97 3.76
C LYS A 118 -10.51 -4.96 2.68
N HIS A 119 -9.35 -4.39 2.98
CA HIS A 119 -8.23 -4.40 2.04
C HIS A 119 -7.60 -5.79 1.87
N PHE A 120 -7.53 -6.60 2.94
CA PHE A 120 -7.17 -8.01 2.80
C PHE A 120 -8.16 -8.77 1.90
N ASP A 121 -9.46 -8.50 2.04
CA ASP A 121 -10.48 -9.14 1.20
C ASP A 121 -10.36 -8.74 -0.29
N HIS A 122 -9.86 -7.53 -0.58
CA HIS A 122 -9.60 -7.08 -1.95
C HIS A 122 -8.41 -7.80 -2.60
N VAL A 123 -7.38 -8.17 -1.83
CA VAL A 123 -6.16 -8.80 -2.36
C VAL A 123 -6.46 -10.08 -3.13
N SER A 124 -7.41 -10.90 -2.67
CA SER A 124 -7.83 -12.10 -3.39
C SER A 124 -8.33 -11.80 -4.82
N LYS A 125 -8.96 -10.65 -5.04
CA LYS A 125 -9.40 -10.23 -6.38
C LYS A 125 -8.21 -9.91 -7.27
N TYR A 126 -7.19 -9.25 -6.73
CA TYR A 126 -5.98 -8.91 -7.47
C TYR A 126 -5.24 -10.19 -7.90
N VAL A 127 -5.11 -11.16 -6.98
CA VAL A 127 -4.48 -12.45 -7.29
C VAL A 127 -5.19 -13.14 -8.45
N ASN A 128 -6.52 -13.20 -8.42
CA ASN A 128 -7.30 -13.89 -9.45
C ASN A 128 -7.27 -13.20 -10.82
N GLN A 129 -7.17 -11.86 -10.86
CA GLN A 129 -7.24 -11.11 -12.12
C GLN A 129 -5.87 -10.80 -12.73
N LEU A 130 -4.88 -10.47 -11.90
CA LEU A 130 -3.55 -10.08 -12.35
C LEU A 130 -2.55 -11.24 -12.34
N CYS A 131 -2.85 -12.32 -11.61
CA CYS A 131 -1.97 -13.47 -11.44
C CYS A 131 -0.51 -13.08 -11.11
N PRO A 132 -0.28 -12.21 -10.11
CA PRO A 132 1.07 -11.77 -9.79
C PRO A 132 1.87 -12.88 -9.11
N GLU A 133 3.20 -12.82 -9.22
CA GLU A 133 4.07 -13.77 -8.51
C GLU A 133 3.98 -13.58 -6.98
N GLU A 134 3.85 -12.33 -6.53
CA GLU A 134 3.77 -11.97 -5.12
C GLU A 134 2.72 -10.87 -4.87
N VAL A 135 2.11 -10.91 -3.68
CA VAL A 135 1.29 -9.78 -3.18
C VAL A 135 1.79 -9.32 -1.83
N TRP A 136 1.96 -8.00 -1.70
CA TRP A 136 2.46 -7.36 -0.49
C TRP A 136 1.43 -6.38 0.06
N ILE A 137 1.18 -6.46 1.36
CA ILE A 137 0.37 -5.48 2.08
C ILE A 137 1.29 -4.67 2.99
N VAL A 138 1.41 -3.38 2.70
CA VAL A 138 2.29 -2.47 3.43
C VAL A 138 1.45 -1.56 4.32
N HIS A 139 1.47 -1.83 5.63
CA HIS A 139 0.67 -1.08 6.61
C HIS A 139 1.49 -0.03 7.38
N PHE A 140 1.23 1.24 7.08
CA PHE A 140 1.72 2.41 7.79
C PHE A 140 0.76 2.83 8.90
N SER A 141 1.02 2.40 10.14
CA SER A 141 0.23 2.85 11.28
C SER A 141 0.96 3.87 12.15
N ARG A 142 0.22 4.93 12.50
CA ARG A 142 0.52 5.92 13.54
C ARG A 142 -0.06 5.54 14.90
N GLU A 143 -0.73 4.40 15.03
CA GLU A 143 -1.35 3.96 16.27
C GLU A 143 -0.29 3.64 17.34
N ASP A 144 -0.48 4.18 18.55
CA ASP A 144 0.48 4.02 19.66
C ASP A 144 0.73 2.55 19.99
N SER A 145 -0.30 1.71 19.96
CA SER A 145 -0.20 0.28 20.30
C SER A 145 0.74 -0.49 19.35
N ILE A 146 0.84 -0.06 18.09
CA ILE A 146 1.74 -0.63 17.08
C ILE A 146 3.16 -0.07 17.28
N VAL A 147 3.29 1.21 17.62
CA VAL A 147 4.59 1.83 17.91
C VAL A 147 5.24 1.22 19.16
N ILE A 148 4.45 0.89 20.19
CA ILE A 148 4.90 0.20 21.42
C ILE A 148 5.31 -1.24 21.11
N ARG A 149 4.73 -1.87 20.08
CA ARG A 149 5.05 -3.23 19.63
C ARG A 149 6.23 -3.31 18.64
N ARG A 150 7.08 -2.27 18.52
CA ARG A 150 8.26 -2.21 17.62
C ARG A 150 9.30 -3.33 17.88
N LYS A 151 8.98 -4.54 17.40
CA LYS A 151 9.89 -5.44 16.69
C LYS A 151 9.14 -5.79 15.41
N VAL A 152 9.55 -5.14 14.32
CA VAL A 152 8.90 -5.12 12.99
C VAL A 152 8.34 -6.50 12.60
N LYS A 153 7.02 -6.61 12.40
CA LYS A 153 6.40 -7.68 11.61
C LYS A 153 5.84 -7.08 10.34
N CYS A 154 6.57 -7.24 9.24
CA CYS A 154 5.97 -7.29 7.92
C CYS A 154 5.14 -8.57 7.88
N HIS A 155 3.81 -8.47 7.83
CA HIS A 155 2.96 -9.62 7.57
C HIS A 155 2.89 -9.79 6.05
N ALA A 156 3.76 -10.64 5.50
CA ALA A 156 3.46 -11.32 4.26
C ALA A 156 2.58 -12.53 4.65
N LEU A 157 1.29 -12.47 4.35
CA LEU A 157 0.52 -13.71 4.23
C LEU A 157 0.69 -14.15 2.79
N LEU A 158 1.53 -15.17 2.58
CA LEU A 158 1.40 -16.03 1.40
C LEU A 158 0.05 -16.72 1.52
N ALA A 159 -0.81 -16.54 0.52
CA ALA A 159 -1.94 -17.43 0.30
C ALA A 159 -1.43 -18.72 -0.37
#